data_AF-A0A8C4Q338-F1
#
_entry.id   AF-A0A8C4Q338-F1
#
_cell.length_a   1.000
_cell.length_b   1.000
_cell.length_c   1.000
_cell.angle_alpha   90.00
_cell.angle_beta   90.00
_cell.angle_gamma   90.00
#
_symmetry.space_group_name_H-M   'P 1'
#
loop_
_entity.id
_entity.type
_entity.pdbx_description
1 polymer ?
#
loop_
_entity_poly.entity_id
_entity_poly.type
_entity_poly.pdbx_seq_one_letter_code
_entity_poly.pdbx_strand_id
1 'polypeptide(L)'
;MDASTAAYVHRQELQNQVIQLQEKAGDDEKHHCNKLWSTQKLLKHERRLQFFLTSKSRERKIQDDASTSQHEDEEEGDMDQQKLLSKGKQKNQNGDENLQHNKPLWEQGEAVTGEHEVSSLLQKFMTAESQNFALFNFINEQRAELEHHHAEVEELHKEIEDYKRSENIREEQRRREYEVLKKQEEEAFAQTVQLEDDLQRVNNIIEELSTGIKRLSTWLGCDELLLTLQTRSSTSATKHPLLCIQSLVEQKINELLTIHTYLLTKDQTQPLDPYKAASLILGHTRKIPLQNLPLPLPSLTK
;
A
#
# COMPACT_ATOMS: atom_id res chain seq x y z
N MET A 1 16.38 19.07 -39.22
CA MET A 1 15.45 18.78 -38.10
C MET A 1 15.25 17.28 -37.92
N ASP A 2 15.17 16.51 -39.02
CA ASP A 2 14.91 15.07 -38.99
C ASP A 2 15.91 14.23 -38.18
N ALA A 3 17.21 14.55 -38.23
CA ALA A 3 18.23 13.85 -37.45
C ALA A 3 18.06 14.06 -35.92
N SER A 4 17.64 15.25 -35.51
CA SER A 4 17.38 15.56 -34.09
C SER A 4 16.12 14.85 -33.60
N THR A 5 15.07 14.78 -34.43
CA THR A 5 13.84 14.03 -34.12
C THR A 5 14.10 12.53 -34.03
N ALA A 6 14.88 11.96 -34.97
CA ALA A 6 15.26 10.55 -34.95
C ALA A 6 16.09 10.18 -33.71
N ALA A 7 17.07 11.01 -33.33
CA ALA A 7 17.86 10.80 -32.12
C ALA A 7 17.01 10.86 -30.84
N TYR A 8 16.01 11.75 -30.79
CA TYR A 8 15.08 11.85 -29.68
C TYR A 8 14.19 10.60 -29.56
N VAL A 9 13.60 10.13 -30.68
CA VAL A 9 12.79 8.90 -30.71
C VAL A 9 13.61 7.69 -30.30
N HIS A 10 14.84 7.56 -30.81
CA HIS A 10 15.73 6.46 -30.43
C HIS A 10 16.08 6.48 -28.93
N ARG A 11 16.33 7.67 -28.37
CA ARG A 11 16.55 7.81 -26.91
C ARG A 11 15.31 7.38 -26.12
N GLN A 12 14.11 7.77 -26.56
CA GLN A 12 12.86 7.42 -25.89
C GLN A 12 12.60 5.90 -25.96
N GLU A 13 12.90 5.27 -27.10
CA GLU A 13 12.81 3.82 -27.26
C GLU A 13 13.79 3.08 -26.34
N LEU A 14 15.05 3.52 -26.26
CA LEU A 14 16.03 2.95 -25.33
C LEU A 14 15.61 3.13 -23.87
N GLN A 15 15.03 4.28 -23.50
CA GLN A 15 14.49 4.49 -22.16
C GLN A 15 13.36 3.52 -21.84
N ASN A 16 12.44 3.30 -22.78
CA ASN A 16 11.36 2.33 -22.62
C ASN A 16 11.90 0.90 -22.49
N GLN A 17 12.91 0.51 -23.28
CA GLN A 17 13.56 -0.79 -23.17
C GLN A 17 14.24 -0.98 -21.80
N VAL A 18 14.90 0.04 -21.27
CA VAL A 18 15.49 0.00 -19.93
C VAL A 18 14.42 -0.19 -18.86
N ILE A 19 13.30 0.54 -18.95
CA ILE A 19 12.18 0.40 -18.00
C ILE A 19 11.59 -1.01 -18.05
N GLN A 20 11.35 -1.56 -19.25
CA GLN A 20 10.85 -2.93 -19.42
C GLN A 20 11.81 -3.98 -18.85
N LEU A 21 13.12 -3.80 -19.05
CA LEU A 21 14.13 -4.70 -18.47
C LEU A 21 14.18 -4.60 -16.94
N GLN A 22 14.00 -3.41 -16.38
CA GLN A 22 13.93 -3.21 -14.92
C GLN A 22 12.67 -3.83 -14.32
N GLU A 23 11.52 -3.65 -14.96
CA GLU A 23 10.25 -4.27 -14.54
C GLU A 23 10.34 -5.79 -14.59
N LYS A 24 10.84 -6.34 -15.71
CA LYS A 24 11.06 -7.78 -15.85
C LYS A 24 12.04 -8.33 -14.82
N ALA A 25 13.14 -7.64 -14.55
CA ALA A 25 14.09 -8.04 -13.52
C ALA A 25 13.47 -8.03 -12.11
N GLY A 26 12.64 -7.03 -11.81
CA GLY A 26 11.91 -6.95 -10.53
C GLY A 26 10.87 -8.07 -10.37
N ASP A 27 10.17 -8.42 -11.44
CA ASP A 27 9.21 -9.53 -11.40
C ASP A 27 9.89 -10.90 -11.33
N ASP A 28 11.01 -11.08 -12.04
CA ASP A 28 11.86 -12.27 -11.93
C ASP A 28 12.38 -12.42 -10.49
N GLU A 29 12.85 -11.34 -9.86
CA GLU A 29 13.31 -11.36 -8.46
C GLU A 29 12.20 -11.79 -7.49
N LYS A 30 10.99 -11.21 -7.61
CA LYS A 30 9.83 -11.61 -6.81
C LYS A 30 9.49 -13.08 -7.02
N HIS A 31 9.49 -13.53 -8.27
CA HIS A 31 9.21 -14.92 -8.62
C HIS A 31 10.27 -15.88 -8.06
N HIS A 32 11.55 -15.51 -8.11
CA HIS A 32 12.63 -16.26 -7.47
C HIS A 32 12.49 -16.32 -5.95
N CYS A 33 12.15 -15.20 -5.30
CA CYS A 33 11.91 -15.13 -3.86
C CYS A 33 10.74 -16.04 -3.44
N ASN A 34 9.63 -16.02 -4.19
CA ASN A 34 8.48 -16.87 -3.95
C ASN A 34 8.82 -18.37 -4.08
N LYS A 35 9.60 -18.73 -5.12
CA LYS A 35 10.09 -20.11 -5.30
C LYS A 35 10.96 -20.55 -4.12
N LEU A 36 11.91 -19.71 -3.69
CA LEU A 36 12.76 -20.00 -2.53
C LEU A 36 11.95 -20.17 -1.25
N TRP A 37 10.95 -19.31 -1.03
CA TRP A 37 10.08 -19.42 0.13
C TRP A 37 9.27 -20.71 0.13
N SER A 38 8.68 -21.08 -1.02
CA SER A 38 7.92 -22.33 -1.19
C SER A 38 8.80 -23.57 -0.98
N THR A 39 9.99 -23.61 -1.56
CA THR A 39 10.92 -24.75 -1.38
C THR A 39 11.41 -24.84 0.05
N GLN A 40 11.66 -23.72 0.71
CA GLN A 40 12.05 -23.70 2.12
C GLN A 40 10.92 -24.16 3.05
N LYS A 41 9.67 -23.81 2.74
CA LYS A 41 8.48 -24.32 3.44
C LYS A 41 8.36 -25.84 3.28
N LEU A 42 8.51 -26.34 2.06
CA LEU A 42 8.49 -27.78 1.78
C LEU A 42 9.60 -28.53 2.53
N LEU A 43 10.82 -27.99 2.53
CA LEU A 43 11.96 -28.60 3.21
C LEU A 43 11.80 -28.61 4.74
N LYS A 44 11.21 -27.57 5.33
CA LYS A 44 10.83 -27.56 6.75
C LYS A 44 9.80 -28.65 7.06
N HIS A 45 8.79 -28.80 6.20
CA HIS A 45 7.77 -29.85 6.35
C HIS A 45 8.39 -31.25 6.26
N GLU A 46 9.24 -31.51 5.27
CA GLU A 46 9.94 -32.78 5.10
C GLU A 46 10.82 -33.12 6.31
N ARG A 47 11.59 -32.14 6.82
CA ARG A 47 12.38 -32.33 8.05
C ARG A 47 11.51 -32.66 9.26
N ARG A 48 10.35 -32.01 9.40
CA ARG A 48 9.40 -32.31 10.49
C ARG A 48 8.85 -33.72 10.36
N LEU A 49 8.50 -34.14 9.15
CA LEU A 49 8.02 -35.50 8.89
C LEU A 49 9.12 -36.54 9.17
N GLN A 50 10.36 -36.28 8.73
CA GLN A 50 11.49 -37.15 9.00
C GLN A 50 11.76 -37.28 10.51
N PHE A 51 11.68 -36.17 11.26
CA PHE A 51 11.80 -36.19 12.72
C PHE A 51 10.68 -37.00 13.37
N PHE A 52 9.43 -36.83 12.90
CA PHE A 52 8.30 -37.61 13.40
C PHE A 52 8.46 -39.11 13.13
N LEU A 53 8.82 -39.49 11.89
CA LEU A 53 9.03 -40.88 11.50
C LEU A 53 10.18 -41.54 12.26
N THR A 54 11.28 -40.81 12.47
CA THR A 54 12.40 -41.32 13.26
C THR A 54 12.03 -41.48 14.73
N SER A 55 11.28 -40.54 15.32
CA SER A 55 10.77 -40.65 16.70
C SER A 55 9.80 -41.83 16.86
N LYS A 56 8.82 -41.99 15.96
CA LYS A 56 7.89 -43.12 15.96
C LYS A 56 8.58 -44.46 15.73
N SER A 57 9.62 -44.49 14.89
CA SER A 57 10.40 -45.71 14.67
C SER A 57 11.25 -46.06 15.89
N ARG A 58 11.75 -45.07 16.62
CA ARG A 58 12.42 -45.29 17.91
C ARG A 58 11.45 -45.77 18.98
N GLU A 59 10.26 -45.19 19.07
CA GLU A 59 9.22 -45.60 20.03
C GLU A 59 8.76 -47.05 19.79
N ARG A 60 8.54 -47.44 18.53
CA ARG A 60 8.23 -48.85 18.19
C ARG A 60 9.35 -49.81 18.57
N LYS A 61 10.63 -49.45 18.34
CA LYS A 61 11.76 -50.27 18.80
C LYS A 61 11.78 -50.43 20.31
N ILE A 62 11.55 -49.34 21.06
CA ILE A 62 11.50 -49.38 22.52
C ILE A 62 10.32 -50.25 22.99
N GLN A 63 9.19 -50.19 22.29
CA GLN A 63 8.00 -50.99 22.61
C GLN A 63 8.19 -52.47 22.26
N ASP A 64 8.82 -52.77 21.12
CA ASP A 64 9.20 -54.13 20.72
C ASP A 64 10.24 -54.71 21.69
N ASP A 65 11.26 -53.94 22.08
CA ASP A 65 12.27 -54.32 23.08
C ASP A 65 11.65 -54.48 24.49
N ALA A 66 10.63 -53.69 24.85
CA ALA A 66 9.90 -53.83 26.12
C ALA A 66 8.99 -55.08 26.16
N SER A 67 8.35 -55.43 25.04
CA SER A 67 7.60 -56.69 24.92
C SER A 67 8.51 -57.92 24.81
N THR A 68 9.73 -57.74 24.30
CA THR A 68 10.75 -58.79 24.22
C THR A 68 11.39 -59.02 25.58
N SER A 69 11.70 -57.97 26.35
CA SER A 69 12.20 -58.08 27.74
C SER A 69 11.16 -58.63 28.75
N GLN A 70 9.85 -58.48 28.53
CA GLN A 70 8.83 -59.18 29.32
C GLN A 70 8.71 -60.69 28.99
N HIS A 71 9.26 -61.13 27.85
CA HIS A 71 9.30 -62.53 27.44
C HIS A 71 10.69 -63.18 27.62
N GLU A 72 11.73 -62.38 27.88
CA GLU A 72 13.13 -62.81 28.00
C GLU A 72 13.65 -62.92 29.43
N ASP A 73 12.88 -62.50 30.46
CA ASP A 73 13.24 -62.75 31.87
C ASP A 73 13.09 -64.23 32.29
N GLU A 74 12.67 -65.15 31.40
CA GLU A 74 12.64 -66.60 31.67
C GLU A 74 13.51 -67.49 30.74
N GLU A 75 14.17 -66.98 29.69
CA GLU A 75 15.09 -67.81 28.90
C GLU A 75 16.39 -67.06 28.54
N GLU A 76 17.48 -67.57 29.11
CA GLU A 76 18.87 -67.18 28.91
C GLU A 76 19.26 -66.80 27.48
N GLY A 77 20.16 -65.82 27.40
CA GLY A 77 21.54 -66.10 26.98
C GLY A 77 21.76 -66.71 25.59
N ASP A 78 22.15 -65.83 24.67
CA ASP A 78 23.18 -66.07 23.67
C ASP A 78 23.05 -67.34 22.82
N MET A 79 22.13 -67.33 21.84
CA MET A 79 22.31 -68.02 20.57
C MET A 79 21.24 -67.54 19.60
N ASP A 80 21.59 -66.75 18.56
CA ASP A 80 20.82 -66.77 17.31
C ASP A 80 21.47 -66.12 16.08
N GLN A 81 22.24 -66.92 15.33
CA GLN A 81 22.29 -66.82 13.86
C GLN A 81 21.93 -68.15 13.15
N GLN A 82 21.48 -69.19 13.89
CA GLN A 82 21.19 -70.51 13.32
C GLN A 82 19.73 -70.99 13.48
N LYS A 83 18.82 -70.18 14.04
CA LYS A 83 17.39 -70.55 14.25
C LYS A 83 16.44 -69.99 13.19
N LEU A 84 16.95 -69.23 12.22
CA LEU A 84 16.18 -68.74 11.06
C LEU A 84 15.93 -69.82 9.99
N LEU A 85 16.67 -70.94 9.98
CA LEU A 85 16.43 -72.04 9.03
C LEU A 85 15.57 -73.19 9.58
N SER A 86 15.36 -73.27 10.90
CA SER A 86 14.54 -74.32 11.53
C SER A 86 13.07 -73.93 11.77
N LYS A 87 12.74 -72.63 11.75
CA LYS A 87 11.35 -72.14 11.85
C LYS A 87 10.45 -72.55 10.67
N GLY A 88 11.04 -73.02 9.56
CA GLY A 88 10.28 -73.56 8.41
C GLY A 88 9.69 -74.95 8.63
N LYS A 89 10.17 -75.72 9.63
CA LYS A 89 9.65 -77.08 9.94
C LYS A 89 8.70 -77.15 11.13
N GLN A 90 8.77 -76.21 12.08
CA GLN A 90 7.86 -76.16 13.23
C GLN A 90 6.44 -75.65 12.90
N LYS A 91 6.25 -74.99 11.76
CA LYS A 91 4.92 -74.47 11.38
C LYS A 91 3.92 -75.58 11.02
N ASN A 92 4.38 -76.79 10.72
CA ASN A 92 3.50 -77.95 10.48
C ASN A 92 3.15 -78.74 11.75
N GLN A 93 3.96 -78.70 12.81
CA GLN A 93 3.65 -79.38 14.07
C GLN A 93 2.71 -78.56 14.95
N ASN A 94 2.89 -77.23 14.99
CA ASN A 94 1.99 -76.33 15.72
C ASN A 94 0.57 -76.25 15.14
N GLY A 95 0.39 -76.65 13.87
CA GLY A 95 -0.94 -76.78 13.25
C GLY A 95 -1.72 -77.99 13.77
N ASP A 96 -1.02 -79.10 14.05
CA ASP A 96 -1.62 -80.34 14.56
C ASP A 96 -1.94 -80.25 16.06
N GLU A 97 -1.07 -79.60 16.84
CA GLU A 97 -1.32 -79.31 18.26
C GLU A 97 -2.45 -78.29 18.47
N ASN A 98 -2.56 -77.27 17.62
CA ASN A 98 -3.72 -76.35 17.64
C ASN A 98 -5.02 -77.05 17.27
N LEU A 99 -4.98 -78.03 16.37
CA LEU A 99 -6.15 -78.81 15.98
C LEU A 99 -6.62 -79.73 17.12
N GLN A 100 -5.69 -80.32 17.87
CA GLN A 100 -5.99 -81.12 19.06
C GLN A 100 -6.50 -80.27 20.23
N HIS A 101 -5.97 -79.06 20.42
CA HIS A 101 -6.42 -78.15 21.47
C HIS A 101 -7.79 -77.52 21.16
N ASN A 102 -8.12 -77.32 19.87
CA ASN A 102 -9.42 -76.81 19.46
C ASN A 102 -10.54 -77.85 19.54
N LYS A 103 -10.26 -79.16 19.38
CA LYS A 103 -11.27 -80.24 19.48
C LYS A 103 -12.20 -80.15 20.71
N PRO A 104 -11.70 -79.98 21.95
CA PRO A 104 -12.58 -79.87 23.12
C PRO A 104 -13.41 -78.58 23.15
N LEU A 105 -12.92 -77.49 22.54
CA LEU A 105 -13.68 -76.24 22.38
C LEU A 105 -14.83 -76.41 21.37
N TRP A 106 -14.65 -77.25 20.35
CA TRP A 106 -15.70 -77.60 19.39
C TRP A 106 -16.79 -78.47 20.02
N GLU A 107 -16.42 -79.47 20.83
CA GLU A 107 -17.38 -80.31 21.58
C GLU A 107 -18.19 -79.49 22.61
N GLN A 108 -17.55 -78.48 23.23
CA GLN A 108 -18.23 -77.53 24.11
C GLN A 108 -19.18 -76.60 23.35
N GLY A 109 -18.85 -76.23 22.11
CA GLY A 109 -19.72 -75.46 21.21
C GLY A 109 -20.95 -76.24 20.74
N GLU A 110 -20.80 -77.52 20.40
CA GLU A 110 -21.93 -78.41 20.04
C GLU A 110 -22.93 -78.56 21.20
N ALA A 111 -22.45 -78.68 22.43
CA ALA A 111 -23.28 -78.81 23.63
C ALA A 111 -24.11 -77.54 23.95
N VAL A 112 -23.62 -76.35 23.59
CA VAL A 112 -24.30 -75.06 23.84
C VAL A 112 -25.29 -74.71 22.73
N THR A 113 -25.05 -75.19 21.49
CA THR A 113 -25.81 -74.75 20.31
C THR A 113 -26.87 -75.76 19.84
N GLY A 114 -26.75 -77.04 20.21
CA GLY A 114 -27.78 -78.07 19.96
C GLY A 114 -28.04 -78.42 18.48
N GLU A 115 -27.23 -77.90 17.55
CA GLU A 115 -27.31 -78.21 16.11
C GLU A 115 -26.21 -79.20 15.72
N HIS A 116 -26.61 -80.32 15.12
CA HIS A 116 -25.76 -81.50 14.85
C HIS A 116 -24.90 -81.41 13.57
N GLU A 117 -24.82 -80.22 12.96
CA GLU A 117 -24.17 -80.02 11.66
C GLU A 117 -23.14 -78.88 11.74
N VAL A 118 -21.88 -79.26 11.96
CA VAL A 118 -20.70 -78.36 12.04
C VAL A 118 -20.65 -77.35 10.89
N SER A 119 -21.13 -77.74 9.69
CA SER A 119 -21.21 -76.86 8.53
C SER A 119 -22.17 -75.67 8.72
N SER A 120 -23.31 -75.84 9.40
CA SER A 120 -24.28 -74.77 9.67
C SER A 120 -23.70 -73.72 10.62
N LEU A 121 -23.02 -74.17 11.69
CA LEU A 121 -22.37 -73.28 12.65
C LEU A 121 -21.21 -72.51 12.03
N LEU A 122 -20.36 -73.19 11.25
CA LEU A 122 -19.27 -72.55 10.52
C LEU A 122 -19.81 -71.53 9.51
N GLN A 123 -20.89 -71.83 8.80
CA GLN A 123 -21.53 -70.90 7.86
C GLN A 123 -22.11 -69.67 8.56
N LYS A 124 -22.78 -69.84 9.71
CA LYS A 124 -23.27 -68.73 10.54
C LYS A 124 -22.11 -67.87 11.07
N PHE A 125 -21.02 -68.50 11.51
CA PHE A 125 -19.83 -67.80 11.98
C PHE A 125 -19.14 -67.03 10.85
N MET A 126 -18.94 -67.64 9.69
CA MET A 126 -18.38 -66.97 8.50
C MET A 126 -19.26 -65.80 8.05
N THR A 127 -20.58 -65.93 8.12
CA THR A 127 -21.50 -64.85 7.76
C THR A 127 -21.41 -63.70 8.76
N ALA A 128 -21.35 -63.99 10.06
CA ALA A 128 -21.17 -63.00 11.11
C ALA A 128 -19.79 -62.32 11.04
N GLU A 129 -18.73 -63.08 10.74
CA GLU A 129 -17.37 -62.56 10.54
C GLU A 129 -17.29 -61.65 9.31
N SER A 130 -17.93 -62.04 8.20
CA SER A 130 -18.02 -61.21 7.00
C SER A 130 -18.77 -59.89 7.27
N GLN A 131 -19.87 -59.95 8.04
CA GLN A 131 -20.60 -58.74 8.45
C GLN A 131 -19.76 -57.84 9.37
N ASN A 132 -19.05 -58.42 10.34
CA ASN A 132 -18.15 -57.67 11.22
C ASN A 132 -17.00 -57.04 10.44
N PHE A 133 -16.45 -57.74 9.44
CA PHE A 133 -15.41 -57.22 8.57
C PHE A 133 -15.93 -56.04 7.73
N ALA A 134 -17.14 -56.16 7.18
CA ALA A 134 -17.78 -55.07 6.44
C ALA A 134 -18.05 -53.84 7.34
N LEU A 135 -18.54 -54.07 8.57
CA LEU A 135 -18.76 -53.01 9.57
C LEU A 135 -17.46 -52.33 9.98
N PHE A 136 -16.40 -53.08 10.21
CA PHE A 136 -15.09 -52.53 10.56
C PHE A 136 -14.53 -51.67 9.43
N ASN A 137 -14.65 -52.14 8.18
CA ASN A 137 -14.26 -51.36 7.01
C ASN A 137 -15.08 -50.08 6.88
N PHE A 138 -16.41 -50.17 7.06
CA PHE A 138 -17.28 -48.99 7.03
C PHE A 138 -16.90 -47.97 8.11
N ILE A 139 -16.63 -48.41 9.35
CA ILE A 139 -16.19 -47.53 10.43
C ILE A 139 -14.85 -46.87 10.10
N ASN A 140 -13.92 -47.61 9.49
CA ASN A 140 -12.63 -47.05 9.08
C ASN A 140 -12.78 -46.03 7.95
N GLU A 141 -13.64 -46.29 6.99
CA GLU A 141 -13.93 -45.37 5.89
C GLU A 141 -14.60 -44.08 6.42
N GLN A 142 -15.59 -44.22 7.29
CA GLN A 142 -16.22 -43.07 7.97
C GLN A 142 -15.21 -42.27 8.82
N ARG A 143 -14.26 -42.95 9.48
CA ARG A 143 -13.16 -42.26 10.19
C ARG A 143 -12.23 -41.53 9.25
N ALA A 144 -11.92 -42.10 8.08
CA ALA A 144 -11.09 -41.44 7.08
C ALA A 144 -11.79 -40.20 6.49
N GLU A 145 -13.08 -40.30 6.21
CA GLU A 145 -13.92 -39.16 5.78
C GLU A 145 -13.98 -38.07 6.86
N LEU A 146 -14.15 -38.45 8.12
CA LEU A 146 -14.18 -37.51 9.24
C LEU A 146 -12.84 -36.79 9.44
N GLU A 147 -11.72 -37.50 9.34
CA GLU A 147 -10.38 -36.89 9.38
C GLU A 147 -10.17 -35.93 8.19
N HIS A 148 -10.64 -36.31 7.00
CA HIS A 148 -10.57 -35.46 5.81
C HIS A 148 -11.35 -34.16 6.01
N HIS A 149 -12.59 -34.22 6.48
CA HIS A 149 -13.38 -33.03 6.77
C HIS A 149 -12.79 -32.19 7.90
N HIS A 150 -12.21 -32.81 8.94
CA HIS A 150 -11.50 -32.06 9.97
C HIS A 150 -10.30 -31.30 9.41
N ALA A 151 -9.52 -31.92 8.52
CA ALA A 151 -8.41 -31.26 7.85
C ALA A 151 -8.87 -30.09 6.97
N GLU A 152 -9.95 -30.25 6.19
CA GLU A 152 -10.55 -29.15 5.41
C GLU A 152 -11.01 -28.00 6.33
N VAL A 153 -11.69 -28.31 7.43
CA VAL A 153 -12.15 -27.31 8.38
C VAL A 153 -10.97 -26.56 8.99
N GLU A 154 -9.88 -27.25 9.35
CA GLU A 154 -8.67 -26.58 9.83
C GLU A 154 -8.00 -25.70 8.78
N GLU A 155 -7.99 -26.13 7.52
CA GLU A 155 -7.44 -25.35 6.41
C GLU A 155 -8.26 -24.08 6.17
N LEU A 156 -9.59 -24.20 6.13
CA LEU A 156 -10.50 -23.05 6.01
C LEU A 156 -10.33 -22.07 7.16
N HIS A 157 -10.18 -22.55 8.40
CA HIS A 157 -9.91 -21.66 9.54
C HIS A 157 -8.58 -20.91 9.38
N LYS A 158 -7.53 -21.56 8.88
CA LYS A 158 -6.24 -20.90 8.60
C LYS A 158 -6.40 -19.85 7.50
N GLU A 159 -7.12 -20.17 6.43
CA GLU A 159 -7.39 -19.24 5.33
C GLU A 159 -8.17 -18.01 5.81
N ILE A 160 -9.21 -18.20 6.64
CA ILE A 160 -9.97 -17.10 7.26
C ILE A 160 -9.06 -16.19 8.09
N GLU A 161 -8.19 -16.75 8.91
CA GLU A 161 -7.27 -15.96 9.73
C GLU A 161 -6.24 -15.20 8.88
N ASP A 162 -5.76 -15.79 7.79
CA ASP A 162 -4.87 -15.12 6.85
C ASP A 162 -5.58 -13.98 6.11
N TYR A 163 -6.83 -14.18 5.68
CA TYR A 163 -7.65 -13.11 5.10
C TYR A 163 -7.87 -11.97 6.08
N LYS A 164 -8.26 -12.25 7.33
CA LYS A 164 -8.44 -11.21 8.36
C LYS A 164 -7.16 -10.41 8.60
N ARG A 165 -6.00 -11.08 8.66
CA ARG A 165 -4.71 -10.38 8.79
C ARG A 165 -4.44 -9.47 7.59
N SER A 166 -4.66 -9.98 6.38
CA SER A 166 -4.46 -9.21 5.15
C SER A 166 -5.39 -7.99 5.08
N GLU A 167 -6.64 -8.16 5.52
CA GLU A 167 -7.63 -7.10 5.54
C GLU A 167 -7.25 -6.01 6.53
N ASN A 168 -6.86 -6.37 7.76
CA ASN A 168 -6.41 -5.41 8.78
C ASN A 168 -5.21 -4.59 8.28
N ILE A 169 -4.22 -5.22 7.65
CA ILE A 169 -3.07 -4.51 7.08
C ILE A 169 -3.52 -3.52 6.01
N ARG A 170 -4.43 -3.94 5.11
CA ARG A 170 -4.97 -3.09 4.05
C ARG A 170 -5.81 -1.95 4.62
N GLU A 171 -6.56 -2.17 5.69
CA GLU A 171 -7.31 -1.14 6.38
C GLU A 171 -6.39 -0.13 7.06
N GLU A 172 -5.34 -0.58 7.73
CA GLU A 172 -4.33 0.30 8.32
C GLU A 172 -3.57 1.12 7.28
N GLN A 173 -3.30 0.56 6.10
CA GLN A 173 -2.73 1.31 4.98
C GLN A 173 -3.70 2.37 4.48
N ARG A 174 -4.97 2.01 4.19
CA ARG A 174 -6.00 2.97 3.79
C ARG A 174 -6.20 4.08 4.80
N ARG A 175 -6.18 3.75 6.10
CA ARG A 175 -6.29 4.74 7.18
C ARG A 175 -5.12 5.72 7.16
N ARG A 176 -3.89 5.22 7.00
CA ARG A 176 -2.70 6.08 6.87
C ARG A 176 -2.75 6.98 5.64
N GLU A 177 -3.15 6.45 4.50
CA GLU A 177 -3.34 7.23 3.26
C GLU A 177 -4.39 8.32 3.45
N TYR A 178 -5.52 7.98 4.07
CA TYR A 178 -6.58 8.93 4.41
C TYR A 178 -6.09 10.04 5.34
N GLU A 179 -5.32 9.71 6.38
CA GLU A 179 -4.73 10.71 7.28
C GLU A 179 -3.75 11.65 6.56
N VAL A 180 -2.96 11.14 5.62
CA VAL A 180 -2.05 11.96 4.80
C VAL A 180 -2.83 12.90 3.88
N LEU A 181 -3.83 12.38 3.17
CA LEU A 181 -4.69 13.18 2.29
C LEU A 181 -5.42 14.28 3.07
N LYS A 182 -5.94 13.94 4.25
CA LYS A 182 -6.61 14.91 5.13
C LYS A 182 -5.67 16.04 5.55
N LYS A 183 -4.42 15.73 5.92
CA LYS A 183 -3.42 16.76 6.24
C LYS A 183 -3.10 17.65 5.05
N GLN A 184 -2.96 17.06 3.86
CA GLN A 184 -2.73 17.82 2.63
C GLN A 184 -3.91 18.74 2.30
N GLU A 185 -5.14 18.28 2.52
CA GLU A 185 -6.35 19.10 2.38
C GLU A 185 -6.35 20.26 3.38
N GLU A 186 -6.04 20.02 4.66
CA GLU A 186 -5.95 21.05 5.69
C GLU A 186 -4.85 22.09 5.36
N GLU A 187 -3.67 21.65 4.89
CA GLU A 187 -2.58 22.52 4.47
C GLU A 187 -2.94 23.35 3.22
N ALA A 188 -3.55 22.74 2.21
CA ALA A 188 -4.00 23.42 1.02
C ALA A 188 -5.10 24.44 1.36
N PHE A 189 -6.04 24.08 2.22
CA PHE A 189 -7.08 24.99 2.70
C PHE A 189 -6.48 26.19 3.44
N ALA A 190 -5.53 25.97 4.35
CA ALA A 190 -4.83 27.05 5.04
C ALA A 190 -4.11 27.99 4.06
N GLN A 191 -3.45 27.45 3.03
CA GLN A 191 -2.81 28.26 1.98
C GLN A 191 -3.83 29.06 1.17
N THR A 192 -4.98 28.48 0.81
CA THR A 192 -6.03 29.21 0.08
C THR A 192 -6.59 30.37 0.89
N VAL A 193 -6.82 30.17 2.19
CA VAL A 193 -7.29 31.24 3.09
C VAL A 193 -6.25 32.36 3.18
N GLN A 194 -4.96 32.04 3.31
CA GLN A 194 -3.91 33.07 3.33
C GLN A 194 -3.82 33.85 2.02
N LEU A 195 -3.92 33.16 0.88
CA LEU A 195 -3.91 33.81 -0.43
C LEU A 195 -5.15 34.69 -0.63
N GLU A 196 -6.31 34.27 -0.13
CA GLU A 196 -7.54 35.06 -0.21
C GLU A 196 -7.47 36.31 0.67
N ASP A 197 -6.93 36.20 1.89
CA ASP A 197 -6.65 37.34 2.77
C ASP A 197 -5.68 38.34 2.11
N ASP A 198 -4.60 37.85 1.50
CA ASP A 198 -3.63 38.70 0.81
C ASP A 198 -4.21 39.35 -0.45
N LEU A 199 -5.03 38.64 -1.21
CA LEU A 199 -5.77 39.22 -2.34
C LEU A 199 -6.75 40.30 -1.86
N GLN A 200 -7.47 40.08 -0.75
CA GLN A 200 -8.36 41.08 -0.18
C GLN A 200 -7.59 42.32 0.27
N ARG A 201 -6.42 42.16 0.89
CA ARG A 201 -5.53 43.28 1.26
C ARG A 201 -5.08 44.07 0.03
N VAL A 202 -4.61 43.38 -1.01
CA VAL A 202 -4.17 44.04 -2.25
C VAL A 202 -5.33 44.75 -2.93
N ASN A 203 -6.51 44.14 -2.98
CA ASN A 203 -7.70 44.78 -3.55
C ASN A 203 -8.10 46.03 -2.77
N ASN A 204 -8.06 46.00 -1.43
CA ASN A 204 -8.33 47.18 -0.61
C ASN A 204 -7.34 48.32 -0.93
N ILE A 205 -6.05 48.02 -1.07
CA ILE A 205 -5.03 49.00 -1.46
C ILE A 205 -5.32 49.56 -2.85
N ILE A 206 -5.68 48.71 -3.81
CA ILE A 206 -6.03 49.15 -5.18
C ILE A 206 -7.26 50.05 -5.16
N GLU A 207 -8.28 49.75 -4.35
CA GLU A 207 -9.48 50.58 -4.21
C GLU A 207 -9.18 51.93 -3.55
N GLU A 208 -8.32 51.96 -2.54
CA GLU A 208 -7.83 53.21 -1.92
C GLU A 208 -7.06 54.07 -2.93
N LEU A 209 -6.14 53.46 -3.69
CA LEU A 209 -5.37 54.15 -4.74
C LEU A 209 -6.28 54.64 -5.87
N SER A 210 -7.23 53.81 -6.31
CA SER A 210 -8.24 54.15 -7.30
C SER A 210 -9.08 55.34 -6.87
N THR A 211 -9.53 55.36 -5.62
CA THR A 211 -10.26 56.47 -5.04
C THR A 211 -9.40 57.73 -4.95
N GLY A 212 -8.14 57.61 -4.54
CA GLY A 212 -7.18 58.73 -4.49
C GLY A 212 -6.93 59.35 -5.87
N ILE A 213 -6.67 58.52 -6.88
CA ILE A 213 -6.43 58.96 -8.26
C ILE A 213 -7.68 59.60 -8.87
N LYS A 214 -8.87 59.03 -8.63
CA LYS A 214 -10.14 59.65 -9.04
C LYS A 214 -10.34 61.03 -8.41
N ARG A 215 -10.07 61.19 -7.11
CA ARG A 215 -10.13 62.49 -6.42
C ARG A 215 -9.19 63.51 -7.05
N LEU A 216 -7.94 63.14 -7.30
CA LEU A 216 -6.96 64.02 -7.96
C LEU A 216 -7.42 64.41 -9.37
N SER A 217 -7.96 63.46 -10.13
CA SER A 217 -8.48 63.71 -11.46
C SER A 217 -9.66 64.70 -11.45
N THR A 218 -10.58 64.58 -10.50
CA THR A 218 -11.68 65.54 -10.32
C THR A 218 -11.18 66.92 -9.88
N TRP A 219 -10.16 66.98 -9.00
CA TRP A 219 -9.58 68.24 -8.53
C TRP A 219 -8.85 69.00 -9.65
N LEU A 220 -8.14 68.29 -10.53
CA LEU A 220 -7.44 68.85 -11.68
C LEU A 220 -8.37 69.20 -12.86
N GLY A 221 -9.66 68.86 -12.77
CA GLY A 221 -10.62 69.09 -13.85
C GLY A 221 -10.32 68.31 -15.12
N CYS A 222 -9.79 67.08 -15.01
CA CYS A 222 -9.57 66.24 -16.18
C CYS A 222 -10.91 65.86 -16.83
N ASP A 223 -11.10 66.18 -18.11
CA ASP A 223 -12.36 65.94 -18.84
C ASP A 223 -12.82 64.48 -18.79
N GLU A 224 -14.03 64.27 -18.26
CA GLU A 224 -14.70 62.95 -18.11
C GLU A 224 -14.89 62.22 -19.46
N LEU A 225 -14.95 62.98 -20.56
CA LEU A 225 -15.02 62.46 -21.93
C LEU A 225 -13.71 61.83 -22.41
N LEU A 226 -12.55 62.31 -21.94
CA LEU A 226 -11.23 61.79 -22.31
C LEU A 226 -10.92 60.51 -21.51
N LEU A 227 -11.36 60.48 -20.26
CA LEU A 227 -11.34 59.30 -19.37
C LEU A 227 -12.16 58.15 -19.96
N THR A 228 -13.38 58.42 -20.44
CA THR A 228 -14.26 57.41 -21.06
C THR A 228 -13.78 56.96 -22.45
N LEU A 229 -13.15 57.84 -23.24
CA LEU A 229 -12.56 57.46 -24.53
C LEU A 229 -11.31 56.59 -24.40
N GLN A 230 -10.40 56.91 -23.48
CA GLN A 230 -9.18 56.11 -23.27
C GLN A 230 -9.48 54.74 -22.64
N THR A 231 -10.45 54.66 -21.73
CA THR A 231 -10.87 53.38 -21.12
C THR A 231 -11.68 52.49 -22.08
N ARG A 232 -12.46 53.08 -23.01
CA ARG A 232 -13.24 52.34 -24.02
C ARG A 232 -12.41 51.88 -25.21
N SER A 233 -11.32 52.57 -25.55
CA SER A 233 -10.44 52.23 -26.68
C SER A 233 -9.53 51.04 -26.40
N SER A 234 -9.32 50.68 -25.14
CA SER A 234 -8.62 49.46 -24.72
C SER A 234 -9.58 48.26 -24.67
N THR A 235 -9.97 47.78 -25.85
CA THR A 235 -10.70 46.50 -26.03
C THR A 235 -9.83 45.26 -25.78
N SER A 236 -8.53 45.45 -25.52
CA SER A 236 -7.63 44.38 -25.07
C SER A 236 -7.38 44.53 -23.56
N ALA A 237 -7.68 43.46 -22.83
CA ALA A 237 -7.75 43.36 -21.37
C ALA A 237 -6.43 43.60 -20.59
N THR A 238 -5.49 44.39 -21.10
CA THR A 238 -4.11 44.47 -20.57
C THR A 238 -3.74 45.82 -19.94
N LYS A 239 -4.53 46.89 -20.13
CA LYS A 239 -4.27 48.17 -19.45
C LYS A 239 -5.37 48.44 -18.43
N HIS A 240 -5.02 48.29 -17.15
CA HIS A 240 -5.94 48.55 -16.04
C HIS A 240 -6.44 50.00 -16.14
N PRO A 241 -7.76 50.26 -16.03
CA PRO A 241 -8.33 51.60 -16.14
C PRO A 241 -7.61 52.63 -15.26
N LEU A 242 -7.12 52.20 -14.09
CA LEU A 242 -6.33 53.01 -13.16
C LEU A 242 -5.07 53.63 -13.79
N LEU A 243 -4.30 52.85 -14.57
CA LEU A 243 -3.06 53.31 -15.20
C LEU A 243 -3.34 54.37 -16.27
N CYS A 244 -4.48 54.26 -16.96
CA CYS A 244 -4.91 55.28 -17.92
C CYS A 244 -5.24 56.60 -17.22
N ILE A 245 -5.99 56.56 -16.12
CA ILE A 245 -6.30 57.78 -15.33
C ILE A 245 -5.03 58.41 -14.78
N GLN A 246 -4.10 57.60 -14.27
CA GLN A 246 -2.81 58.07 -13.77
C GLN A 246 -2.03 58.81 -14.87
N SER A 247 -1.92 58.24 -16.06
CA SER A 247 -1.19 58.87 -17.18
C SER A 247 -1.77 60.25 -17.56
N LEU A 248 -3.10 60.40 -17.48
CA LEU A 248 -3.78 61.66 -17.78
C LEU A 248 -3.53 62.70 -16.68
N VAL A 249 -3.58 62.28 -15.41
CA VAL A 249 -3.24 63.13 -14.27
C VAL A 249 -1.80 63.62 -14.36
N GLU A 250 -0.85 62.73 -14.67
CA GLU A 250 0.56 63.09 -14.86
C GLU A 250 0.75 64.11 -15.99
N GLN A 251 0.10 63.91 -17.14
CA GLN A 251 0.15 64.88 -18.23
C GLN A 251 -0.36 66.26 -17.80
N LYS A 252 -1.51 66.32 -17.12
CA LYS A 252 -2.09 67.59 -16.66
C LYS A 252 -1.23 68.30 -15.61
N ILE A 253 -0.63 67.55 -14.69
CA ILE A 253 0.32 68.11 -13.72
C ILE A 253 1.54 68.68 -14.44
N ASN A 254 2.09 67.97 -15.44
CA ASN A 254 3.23 68.46 -16.22
C ASN A 254 2.89 69.71 -17.04
N GLU A 255 1.69 69.78 -17.62
CA GLU A 255 1.17 70.98 -18.31
C GLU A 255 1.10 72.18 -17.34
N LEU A 256 0.47 71.99 -16.16
CA LEU A 256 0.34 73.05 -15.14
C LEU A 256 1.69 73.52 -14.61
N LEU A 257 2.62 72.59 -14.38
CA LEU A 257 3.96 72.88 -13.91
C LEU A 257 4.74 73.71 -14.96
N THR A 258 4.60 73.35 -16.24
CA THR A 258 5.19 74.11 -17.35
C THR A 258 4.62 75.53 -17.40
N ILE A 259 3.30 75.70 -17.29
CA ILE A 259 2.65 77.02 -17.24
C ILE A 259 3.14 77.84 -16.04
N HIS A 260 3.21 77.22 -14.85
CA HIS A 260 3.71 77.87 -13.64
C HIS A 260 5.17 78.32 -13.79
N THR A 261 6.03 77.50 -14.39
CA THR A 261 7.42 77.86 -14.66
C THR A 261 7.53 79.02 -15.64
N TYR A 262 6.67 79.06 -16.66
CA TYR A 262 6.60 80.15 -17.63
C TYR A 262 6.13 81.47 -17.00
N LEU A 263 5.13 81.42 -16.11
CA LEU A 263 4.67 82.62 -15.39
C LEU A 263 5.77 83.17 -14.45
N LEU A 264 6.47 82.30 -13.73
CA LEU A 264 7.56 82.71 -12.85
C LEU A 264 8.76 83.32 -13.59
N THR A 265 9.07 82.85 -14.80
CA THR A 265 10.12 83.44 -15.63
C THR A 265 9.68 84.75 -16.29
N LYS A 266 8.39 84.94 -16.53
CA LYS A 266 7.83 86.19 -17.07
C LYS A 266 7.79 87.32 -16.04
N ASP A 267 7.51 87.02 -14.77
CA ASP A 267 7.44 88.02 -13.69
C ASP A 267 8.83 88.45 -13.17
N GLN A 268 9.90 87.69 -13.46
CA GLN A 268 11.27 88.06 -13.09
C GLN A 268 11.99 88.73 -14.27
N THR A 269 12.42 89.98 -14.10
CA THR A 269 13.13 90.78 -15.11
C THR A 269 14.59 90.34 -15.38
N GLN A 270 15.03 89.19 -14.85
CA GLN A 270 16.39 88.68 -14.99
C GLN A 270 16.34 87.18 -15.36
N PRO A 271 17.14 86.71 -16.34
CA PRO A 271 17.07 85.34 -16.82
C PRO A 271 17.40 84.36 -15.70
N LEU A 272 16.47 83.45 -15.40
CA LEU A 272 16.66 82.40 -14.41
C LEU A 272 17.73 81.41 -14.88
N ASP A 273 18.62 81.01 -13.99
CA ASP A 273 19.62 79.96 -14.22
C ASP A 273 18.94 78.70 -14.82
N PRO A 274 19.42 78.15 -15.95
CA PRO A 274 18.83 76.98 -16.59
C PRO A 274 18.68 75.79 -15.64
N TYR A 275 19.56 75.65 -14.65
CA TYR A 275 19.46 74.62 -13.64
C TYR A 275 18.24 74.80 -12.72
N LYS A 276 17.91 76.05 -12.36
CA LYS A 276 16.78 76.38 -11.49
C LYS A 276 15.44 76.28 -12.23
N ALA A 277 15.42 76.61 -13.52
CA ALA A 277 14.27 76.41 -14.38
C ALA A 277 13.97 74.91 -14.59
N ALA A 278 15.01 74.09 -14.87
CA ALA A 278 14.87 72.65 -14.98
C ALA A 278 14.42 72.00 -13.66
N SER A 279 14.97 72.44 -12.52
CA SER A 279 14.56 71.99 -11.19
C SER A 279 13.07 72.28 -10.92
N LEU A 280 12.58 73.44 -11.37
CA LEU A 280 11.18 73.85 -11.25
C LEU A 280 10.23 73.06 -12.17
N ILE A 281 10.64 72.79 -13.41
CA ILE A 281 9.92 71.94 -14.38
C ILE A 281 9.91 70.46 -13.96
N LEU A 282 10.84 70.05 -13.10
CA LEU A 282 10.85 68.72 -12.49
C LEU A 282 10.13 68.68 -11.14
N GLY A 283 9.46 69.75 -10.72
CA GLY A 283 8.63 69.79 -9.51
C GLY A 283 9.41 69.91 -8.21
N HIS A 284 10.71 70.25 -8.25
CA HIS A 284 11.55 70.38 -7.05
C HIS A 284 11.34 71.72 -6.30
N THR A 285 10.10 72.10 -6.05
CA THR A 285 9.78 73.34 -5.31
C THR A 285 9.70 73.09 -3.81
N ARG A 286 10.80 73.42 -3.11
CA ARG A 286 10.99 73.36 -1.65
C ARG A 286 10.75 71.97 -1.03
N LYS A 287 11.54 71.66 0.00
CA LYS A 287 11.37 70.45 0.81
C LYS A 287 9.96 70.47 1.41
N ILE A 288 9.04 69.70 0.84
CA ILE A 288 7.81 69.31 1.54
C ILE A 288 8.31 68.50 2.74
N PRO A 289 8.00 68.88 4.00
CA PRO A 289 8.29 68.02 5.12
C PRO A 289 7.51 66.73 4.89
N LEU A 290 8.23 65.63 4.65
CA LEU A 290 7.70 64.27 4.58
C LEU A 290 7.17 63.89 5.96
N GLN A 291 6.06 64.50 6.37
CA GLN A 291 5.37 64.09 7.57
C GLN A 291 4.06 63.43 7.14
N ASN A 292 4.12 62.10 7.24
CA ASN A 292 3.00 61.15 7.16
C ASN A 292 2.56 60.77 5.75
N LEU A 293 3.37 59.94 5.07
CA LEU A 293 2.85 59.00 4.08
C LEU A 293 2.46 57.71 4.83
N PRO A 294 1.18 57.33 4.94
CA PRO A 294 0.75 56.11 5.61
C PRO A 294 0.86 54.89 4.69
N LEU A 295 1.97 54.79 3.94
CA LEU A 295 2.21 53.67 3.03
C LEU A 295 3.62 53.14 3.31
N PRO A 296 3.76 52.07 4.10
CA PRO A 296 5.02 51.37 4.19
C PRO A 296 5.29 50.76 2.81
N LEU A 297 6.36 51.23 2.15
CA LEU A 297 6.93 50.55 0.99
C LEU A 297 7.24 49.10 1.42
N PRO A 298 6.78 48.07 0.69
CA PRO A 298 7.15 46.71 1.01
C PRO A 298 8.67 46.59 0.85
N SER A 299 9.34 46.27 1.95
CA SER A 299 10.77 45.99 1.96
C SER A 299 11.03 44.80 1.03
N LEU A 300 11.65 45.06 -0.12
CA LEU A 300 12.31 44.02 -0.90
C LEU A 300 13.54 43.54 -0.11
N THR A 301 13.33 42.65 0.84
CA THR A 301 14.38 41.81 1.41
C THR A 301 14.22 40.42 0.83
N LYS A 302 15.09 40.10 -0.12
CA LYS A 302 15.63 38.75 -0.29
C LYS A 302 17.02 38.73 0.32
#